data_AF-A0A244E1K1-F1
#
_entry.id   AF-A0A244E1K1-F1
#
_cell.length_a   1.000
_cell.length_b   1.000
_cell.length_c   1.000
_cell.angle_alpha   90.00
_cell.angle_beta   90.00
_cell.angle_gamma   90.00
#
_symmetry.space_group_name_H-M   'P 1'
#
loop_
_entity.id
_entity.type
_entity.pdbx_description
1 polymer ?
#
loop_
_entity_poly.entity_id
_entity_poly.type
_entity_poly.pdbx_seq_one_letter_code
_entity_poly.pdbx_strand_id
1 'polypeptide(L)'
;MRNWDNAAMSFKTTLFQALQAADTTHCNGHRVVSKMLDQRPEALLKPYVDLDNGATLYIQDVEIVIDDEGRAYGTSTKAEAEPLVWGFQVVRPLAACDVPIIEPPPLNVAEVVGRLKKIERDGPRSAPP
;
A
#
# COMPACT_ATOMS: atom_id res chain seq x y z
N MET A 1 22.00 28.34 -0.39
CA MET A 1 20.87 28.66 0.50
C MET A 1 19.78 27.64 0.24
N ARG A 2 19.45 26.83 1.25
CA ARG A 2 18.42 25.78 1.20
C ARG A 2 17.03 26.44 1.17
N ASN A 3 16.08 25.83 0.46
CA ASN A 3 14.69 25.62 0.88
C ASN A 3 13.95 24.90 -0.24
N TRP A 4 13.85 23.58 -0.10
CA TRP A 4 12.74 22.82 -0.66
C TRP A 4 12.11 22.09 0.53
N ASP A 5 11.10 22.73 1.10
CA ASP A 5 10.12 22.14 1.99
C ASP A 5 9.37 21.04 1.20
N ASN A 6 9.99 19.88 1.01
CA ASN A 6 9.22 18.64 0.94
C ASN A 6 8.79 18.39 2.38
N ALA A 7 7.61 18.88 2.75
CA ALA A 7 6.95 18.40 3.96
C ALA A 7 6.70 16.90 3.73
N ALA A 8 7.57 16.06 4.29
CA ALA A 8 7.38 14.61 4.31
C ALA A 8 5.96 14.33 4.82
N MET A 9 5.13 13.69 4.00
CA MET A 9 3.74 13.44 4.35
C MET A 9 3.72 12.39 5.47
N SER A 10 3.49 12.85 6.68
CA SER A 10 3.20 11.97 7.82
C SER A 10 1.72 12.03 8.15
N PHE A 11 1.18 10.93 8.67
CA PHE A 11 -0.19 10.89 9.15
C PHE A 11 -0.26 10.25 10.53
N LYS A 12 -1.26 10.69 11.29
CA LYS A 12 -1.57 10.17 12.62
C LYS A 12 -2.61 9.06 12.52
N THR A 13 -2.39 7.99 13.27
CA THR A 13 -3.34 6.89 13.42
C THR A 13 -3.12 6.20 14.76
N THR A 14 -3.88 5.15 15.04
CA THR A 14 -3.64 4.28 16.20
C THR A 14 -2.86 3.03 15.76
N LEU A 15 -2.05 2.46 16.67
CA LEU A 15 -1.26 1.26 16.36
C LEU A 15 -2.15 0.10 15.89
N PHE A 16 -3.32 -0.10 16.49
CA PHE A 16 -4.19 -1.21 16.12
C PHE A 16 -4.82 -1.00 14.74
N GLN A 17 -5.21 0.22 14.39
CA GLN A 17 -5.71 0.54 13.04
C GLN A 17 -4.61 0.33 11.99
N ALA A 18 -3.39 0.79 12.26
CA ALA A 18 -2.25 0.57 11.36
C ALA A 18 -1.97 -0.93 11.16
N LEU A 19 -1.96 -1.70 12.26
CA LEU A 19 -1.78 -3.14 12.22
C LEU A 19 -2.90 -3.84 11.46
N GLN A 20 -4.16 -3.41 11.59
CA GLN A 20 -5.28 -4.00 10.86
C GLN A 20 -5.23 -3.69 9.36
N ALA A 21 -4.83 -2.48 8.99
CA ALA A 21 -4.83 -2.00 7.60
C ALA A 21 -3.61 -2.47 6.79
N ALA A 22 -2.47 -2.73 7.43
CA ALA A 22 -1.26 -3.17 6.75
C ALA A 22 -1.33 -4.63 6.31
N ASP A 23 -0.91 -4.90 5.07
CA ASP A 23 -0.78 -6.25 4.54
C ASP A 23 0.45 -6.95 5.10
N THR A 24 1.54 -6.20 5.30
CA THR A 24 2.75 -6.68 5.96
C THR A 24 3.21 -5.67 7.01
N THR A 25 3.59 -6.18 8.18
CA THR A 25 4.13 -5.35 9.26
C THR A 25 5.45 -5.95 9.76
N HIS A 26 6.42 -5.07 10.02
CA HIS A 26 7.65 -5.41 10.72
C HIS A 26 7.77 -4.61 12.02
N CYS A 27 8.39 -5.21 13.04
CA CYS A 27 8.75 -4.58 14.29
C CYS A 27 10.22 -4.90 14.59
N ASN A 28 11.06 -3.87 14.76
CA ASN A 28 12.51 -4.01 15.00
C ASN A 28 13.20 -4.96 14.00
N GLY A 29 12.80 -4.89 12.72
CA GLY A 29 13.34 -5.74 11.65
C GLY A 29 12.73 -7.14 11.53
N HIS A 30 11.86 -7.55 12.47
CA HIS A 30 11.20 -8.85 12.45
C HIS A 30 9.77 -8.76 11.95
N ARG A 31 9.34 -9.71 11.11
CA ARG A 31 7.98 -9.70 10.56
C ARG A 31 6.96 -10.11 11.63
N VAL A 32 5.86 -9.38 11.71
CA VAL A 32 4.68 -9.79 12.49
C VAL A 32 4.01 -10.96 11.77
N VAL A 33 3.89 -12.09 12.46
CA VAL A 33 3.27 -13.32 11.92
C VAL A 33 1.85 -13.55 12.44
N SER A 34 1.53 -13.02 13.62
CA SER A 34 0.20 -13.09 14.23
C SER A 34 -0.05 -11.88 15.12
N LYS A 35 -1.32 -11.53 15.33
CA LYS A 35 -1.73 -10.39 16.15
C LYS A 35 -3.06 -10.65 16.85
N MET A 36 -3.14 -10.28 18.13
CA MET A 36 -4.36 -10.17 18.92
C MET A 36 -4.52 -8.72 19.35
N LEU A 37 -5.55 -8.04 18.84
CA LEU A 37 -5.75 -6.59 19.03
C LEU A 37 -6.96 -6.28 19.92
N ASP A 38 -7.55 -7.28 20.57
CA ASP A 38 -8.77 -7.08 21.37
C ASP A 38 -8.43 -6.58 22.79
N GLN A 39 -9.00 -5.44 23.17
CA GLN A 39 -8.87 -4.85 24.52
C GLN A 39 -10.13 -5.01 25.38
N ARG A 40 -11.13 -5.74 24.90
CA ARG A 40 -12.38 -5.91 25.65
C ARG A 40 -12.14 -6.61 27.00
N PRO A 41 -12.92 -6.30 28.05
CA PRO A 41 -12.78 -6.93 29.37
C PRO A 41 -12.88 -8.46 29.35
N GLU A 42 -13.58 -9.01 28.35
CA GLU A 42 -13.76 -10.45 28.16
C GLU A 42 -12.56 -11.11 27.46
N ALA A 43 -11.59 -10.33 26.96
CA ALA A 43 -10.40 -10.86 26.31
C ALA A 43 -9.52 -11.57 27.35
N LEU A 44 -9.26 -12.86 27.10
CA LEU A 44 -8.45 -13.70 27.99
C LEU A 44 -6.97 -13.30 28.03
N LEU A 45 -6.49 -12.59 27.01
CA LEU A 45 -5.10 -12.19 26.84
C LEU A 45 -5.00 -10.71 26.54
N LYS A 46 -3.96 -10.07 27.09
CA LYS A 46 -3.59 -8.70 26.72
C LYS A 46 -3.24 -8.66 25.22
N PRO A 47 -3.52 -7.55 24.50
CA PRO A 47 -3.15 -7.44 23.10
C PRO A 47 -1.66 -7.71 22.88
N TYR A 48 -1.35 -8.45 21.81
CA TYR A 48 0.01 -8.86 21.49
C TYR A 48 0.21 -9.06 19.99
N VAL A 49 1.48 -9.09 19.58
CA VAL A 49 1.92 -9.56 18.27
C VAL A 49 2.99 -10.64 18.45
N ASP A 50 2.96 -11.64 17.58
CA ASP A 50 4.03 -12.63 17.47
C ASP A 50 4.93 -12.28 16.30
N LEU A 51 6.24 -12.42 16.50
CA LEU A 51 7.27 -12.15 15.52
C LEU A 51 7.84 -13.44 14.94
N ASP A 52 8.40 -13.36 13.74
CA ASP A 52 9.02 -14.50 13.05
C ASP A 52 10.23 -15.12 13.78
N ASN A 53 10.87 -14.38 14.66
CA ASN A 53 11.95 -14.86 15.53
C ASN A 53 11.44 -15.64 16.76
N GLY A 54 10.12 -15.82 16.89
CA GLY A 54 9.47 -16.51 18.00
C GLY A 54 9.20 -15.65 19.24
N ALA A 55 9.49 -14.35 19.19
CA ALA A 55 9.17 -13.44 20.29
C ALA A 55 7.71 -12.99 20.24
N THR A 56 7.08 -12.89 21.42
CA THR A 56 5.76 -12.28 21.60
C THR A 56 5.92 -10.91 22.25
N LEU A 57 5.38 -9.86 21.61
CA LEU A 57 5.35 -8.51 22.13
C LEU A 57 3.94 -8.15 22.57
N TYR A 58 3.78 -7.81 23.85
CA TYR A 58 2.54 -7.23 24.35
C TYR A 58 2.48 -5.76 23.97
N ILE A 59 1.37 -5.36 23.35
CA ILE A 59 1.19 -4.02 22.80
C ILE A 59 -0.05 -3.33 23.41
N GLN A 60 -0.12 -2.02 23.21
CA GLN A 60 -1.25 -1.19 23.58
C GLN A 60 -1.66 -0.36 22.37
N ASP A 61 -2.93 0.02 22.33
CA ASP A 61 -3.41 0.91 21.27
C ASP A 61 -3.05 2.34 21.63
N VAL A 62 -2.04 2.87 20.95
CA VAL A 62 -1.50 4.21 21.17
C VAL A 62 -1.52 4.99 19.87
N GLU A 63 -1.62 6.32 19.97
CA GLU A 63 -1.44 7.19 18.80
C GLU A 63 0.01 7.05 18.30
N ILE A 64 0.15 6.82 16.99
CA ILE A 64 1.42 6.75 16.29
C ILE A 64 1.41 7.72 15.11
N VAL A 65 2.61 8.18 14.73
CA VAL A 65 2.83 8.97 13.53
C VAL A 65 3.57 8.07 12.53
N ILE A 66 2.99 7.87 11.36
CA ILE A 66 3.58 7.10 10.27
C ILE A 66 4.19 8.09 9.26
N ASP A 67 5.47 7.91 8.94
CA ASP A 67 6.18 8.69 7.92
C ASP A 67 5.80 8.25 6.49
N ASP A 68 6.35 8.95 5.49
CA ASP A 68 6.09 8.70 4.08
C ASP A 68 6.69 7.38 3.57
N GLU A 69 7.60 6.77 4.34
CA GLU A 69 8.12 5.42 4.07
C GLU A 69 7.33 4.31 4.81
N GLY A 70 6.24 4.67 5.49
CA GLY A 70 5.39 3.73 6.21
C GLY A 70 5.97 3.29 7.55
N ARG A 71 6.93 4.03 8.12
CA ARG A 71 7.55 3.71 9.41
C ARG A 71 6.94 4.52 10.53
N ALA A 72 6.84 3.92 11.71
CA ALA A 72 6.47 4.62 12.93
C ALA A 72 7.42 4.26 14.07
N TYR A 73 7.69 5.24 14.91
CA TYR A 73 8.54 5.08 16.09
C TYR A 73 7.64 5.07 17.32
N GLY A 74 7.64 3.95 18.05
CA GLY A 74 6.89 3.75 19.27
C GLY A 74 7.81 3.66 20.49
N THR A 75 7.34 4.14 21.63
CA THR A 75 7.99 3.91 22.92
C THR A 75 7.55 2.56 23.48
N SER A 76 8.51 1.73 23.89
CA SER A 76 8.18 0.53 24.65
C SER A 76 7.53 0.90 25.99
N THR A 77 6.54 0.13 26.43
CA THR A 77 5.89 0.31 27.74
C THR A 77 6.81 -0.04 28.92
N LYS A 78 8.00 -0.61 28.64
CA LYS A 78 9.05 -0.85 29.62
C LYS A 78 10.16 0.18 29.44
N ALA A 79 10.47 0.93 30.49
CA ALA A 79 11.44 2.03 30.48
C ALA A 79 12.88 1.60 30.10
N GLU A 80 13.21 0.31 30.18
CA GLU A 80 14.53 -0.25 29.80
C GLU A 80 14.53 -0.99 28.45
N ALA A 81 13.40 -1.05 27.76
CA ALA A 81 13.32 -1.76 26.49
C ALA A 81 13.71 -0.86 25.32
N GLU A 82 14.34 -1.48 24.31
CA GLU A 82 14.68 -0.83 23.06
C GLU A 82 13.46 -0.12 22.45
N PRO A 83 13.65 1.05 21.80
CA PRO A 83 12.58 1.71 21.08
C PRO A 83 11.98 0.76 20.03
N LEU A 84 10.67 0.78 19.90
CA LEU A 84 9.97 -0.03 18.89
C LEU A 84 9.93 0.74 17.59
N VAL A 85 10.48 0.16 16.53
CA VAL A 85 10.41 0.69 15.17
C VAL A 85 9.47 -0.21 14.39
N TRP A 86 8.35 0.36 13.99
CA TRP A 86 7.34 -0.29 13.17
C TRP A 86 7.56 0.08 11.70
N GLY A 87 7.36 -0.90 10.81
CA GLY A 87 7.25 -0.68 9.37
C GLY A 87 5.96 -1.30 8.86
N PHE A 88 5.11 -0.48 8.25
CA PHE A 88 3.81 -0.87 7.69
C PHE A 88 3.88 -0.81 6.17
N GLN A 89 3.60 -1.93 5.53
CA GLN A 89 3.50 -2.00 4.08
C GLN A 89 2.07 -2.38 3.71
N VAL A 90 1.39 -1.45 3.05
CA VAL A 90 0.11 -1.70 2.39
C VAL A 90 0.43 -2.11 0.96
N VAL A 91 0.32 -3.40 0.66
CA VAL A 91 0.43 -3.94 -0.69
C VAL A 91 -0.98 -4.17 -1.21
N ARG A 92 -1.61 -3.14 -1.79
CA ARG A 92 -2.62 -3.41 -2.82
C ARG A 92 -1.97 -3.32 -4.20
N PRO A 93 -1.82 -4.46 -4.91
CA PRO A 93 -1.57 -4.42 -6.33
C PRO A 93 -2.73 -3.68 -7.01
N LEU A 94 -2.44 -2.84 -8.00
CA LEU A 94 -3.45 -2.38 -8.95
C LEU A 94 -4.13 -3.61 -9.56
N ALA A 95 -5.40 -3.86 -9.23
CA ALA A 95 -6.16 -4.85 -9.97
C ALA A 95 -6.57 -4.26 -11.32
N ALA A 96 -6.66 -5.10 -12.35
CA ALA A 96 -7.13 -4.65 -13.67
C ALA A 96 -8.54 -4.03 -13.63
N CYS A 97 -9.36 -4.38 -12.62
CA CYS A 97 -10.66 -3.77 -12.36
C CYS A 97 -10.60 -2.38 -11.71
N ASP A 98 -9.45 -1.98 -11.17
CA ASP A 98 -9.25 -0.67 -10.52
C ASP A 98 -8.77 0.40 -11.52
N VAL A 99 -8.34 -0.01 -12.72
CA VAL A 99 -8.05 0.88 -13.84
C VAL A 99 -9.37 1.17 -14.55
N PRO A 100 -9.85 2.44 -14.62
CA PRO A 100 -11.00 2.76 -15.44
C PRO A 100 -10.69 2.32 -16.87
N ILE A 101 -11.46 1.37 -17.39
CA ILE A 101 -11.45 1.08 -18.82
C ILE A 101 -11.91 2.39 -19.46
N ILE A 102 -10.98 3.13 -20.05
CA ILE A 102 -11.35 4.14 -21.04
C ILE A 102 -12.01 3.31 -22.14
N GLU A 103 -13.35 3.28 -22.16
CA GLU A 103 -14.06 2.70 -23.27
C GLU A 103 -13.52 3.40 -24.52
N PRO A 104 -12.84 2.67 -25.43
CA PRO A 104 -12.43 3.28 -26.69
C PRO A 104 -13.71 3.83 -27.32
N PRO A 105 -13.72 5.10 -27.77
CA PRO A 105 -14.92 5.69 -28.34
C PRO A 105 -15.45 4.74 -29.41
N PRO A 106 -16.77 4.44 -29.43
CA PRO A 106 -17.33 3.48 -30.37
C PRO A 106 -16.90 3.89 -31.77
N LEU A 107 -16.11 3.03 -32.41
CA LEU A 107 -15.61 3.27 -33.75
C LEU A 107 -16.84 3.43 -34.65
N ASN A 108 -17.02 4.64 -35.19
CA ASN A 108 -18.09 4.86 -36.15
C ASN A 108 -17.81 3.99 -37.38
N VAL A 109 -18.70 3.04 -37.64
CA VAL A 109 -18.55 2.07 -38.74
C VAL A 109 -18.34 2.79 -40.08
N ALA A 110 -18.96 3.95 -40.29
CA ALA A 110 -18.73 4.76 -41.49
C ALA A 110 -17.29 5.27 -41.61
N GLU A 111 -16.66 5.62 -40.49
CA GLU A 111 -15.27 6.09 -40.45
C GLU A 111 -14.29 4.93 -40.66
N VAL A 112 -14.57 3.75 -40.08
CA VAL A 112 -13.77 2.52 -40.29
C VAL A 112 -13.87 2.05 -41.74
N VAL A 113 -15.07 2.02 -42.32
CA VAL A 113 -15.28 1.68 -43.73
C VAL A 113 -14.61 2.72 -44.64
N GLY A 114 -14.62 4.00 -44.28
CA GLY A 114 -13.90 5.06 -44.98
C GLY A 114 -12.38 4.83 -44.97
N ARG A 115 -11.80 4.46 -43.81
CA ARG A 115 -10.37 4.14 -43.68
C ARG A 115 -9.98 2.87 -44.44
N LEU A 116 -10.79 1.81 -44.38
CA LEU A 116 -10.56 0.56 -45.13
C LEU A 116 -10.61 0.78 -46.65
N LYS A 117 -11.62 1.51 -47.14
CA LYS A 117 -11.71 1.87 -48.57
C LYS A 117 -10.54 2.75 -49.04
N LYS A 118 -9.99 3.59 -48.15
CA LYS A 118 -8.80 4.40 -48.46
C LYS A 118 -7.54 3.54 -48.55
N ILE A 119 -7.39 2.53 -47.70
CA ILE A 119 -6.29 1.56 -47.75
C ILE A 119 -6.37 0.68 -49.01
N GLU A 120 -7.57 0.28 -49.46
CA GLU A 120 -7.73 -0.43 -50.74
C GLU A 120 -7.39 0.46 -51.96
N ARG A 121 -7.64 1.78 -51.87
CA ARG A 121 -7.31 2.73 -52.94
C ARG A 121 -5.81 3.05 -53.02
N ASP A 122 -5.12 3.02 -51.88
CA ASP A 122 -3.68 3.26 -51.74
C ASP A 122 -2.88 1.95 -51.56
N GLY A 123 -3.47 0.80 -51.87
CA GLY A 123 -2.78 -0.49 -51.95
C GLY A 123 -1.54 -0.39 -52.86
N PRO A 124 -0.50 -1.20 -52.62
CA PRO A 124 0.84 -0.94 -53.14
C PRO A 124 0.77 -0.81 -54.65
N ARG A 125 1.01 0.41 -55.15
CA ARG A 125 1.28 0.66 -56.56
C ARG A 125 2.52 -0.17 -56.89
N SER A 126 2.27 -1.36 -57.41
CA SER A 126 3.21 -2.12 -58.20
C SER A 126 3.90 -1.15 -59.17
N ALA A 127 5.22 -1.10 -59.05
CA ALA A 127 6.13 -0.25 -59.80
C ALA A 127 5.88 -0.29 -61.31
N PRO A 128 6.16 0.80 -62.04
CA PRO A 128 6.43 0.73 -63.47
C PRO A 128 7.96 0.87 -63.74
N PRO A 129 8.40 0.59 -64.99
CA PRO A 129 9.70 0.03 -65.35
C PRO A 129 10.88 1.00 -65.32
#